data_AF-A0A2G9PKZ1-F1
#
_entry.id   AF-A0A2G9PKZ1-F1
#
_cell.length_a   1.000
_cell.length_b   1.000
_cell.length_c   1.000
_cell.angle_alpha   90.00
_cell.angle_beta   90.00
_cell.angle_gamma   90.00
#
_symmetry.space_group_name_H-M   'P 1'
#
loop_
_entity.id
_entity.type
_entity.pdbx_description
1 polymer ?
#
loop_
_entity_poly.entity_id
_entity_poly.type
_entity_poly.pdbx_seq_one_letter_code
_entity_poly.pdbx_strand_id
1 'polypeptide(L)'
;MVFKKGRLIFSKRGVSPLIATVLLIAFAVALGAMVMNLGSLYADAGDGEGIQQPNADCSGVAINIYRIEGREQVFYESSGKDIRITFMIENSGLKQIRGVKAIVVGDSRNVLTKDFSQVVDAASVLREALEYDADAYGEIVDIKFIPLIEVAGTPFPCQKMAINAERLPQAN
;
A
#
# COMPACT_ATOMS: atom_id res chain seq x y z
N MET A 1 -33.99 52.28 58.28
CA MET A 1 -33.41 53.10 57.19
C MET A 1 -33.26 52.23 55.95
N VAL A 2 -33.98 52.56 54.88
CA VAL A 2 -33.98 51.92 53.57
C VAL A 2 -32.87 52.53 52.73
N PHE A 3 -32.00 51.80 52.03
CA PHE A 3 -31.35 52.32 50.81
C PHE A 3 -30.80 51.23 49.84
N LYS A 4 -31.49 51.19 48.68
CA LYS A 4 -31.10 50.90 47.28
C LYS A 4 -30.24 49.68 46.89
N LYS A 5 -30.95 48.75 46.24
CA LYS A 5 -30.51 47.77 45.24
C LYS A 5 -29.79 48.48 44.06
N GLY A 6 -28.48 48.31 43.95
CA GLY A 6 -27.67 48.79 42.83
C GLY A 6 -27.90 47.94 41.58
N ARG A 7 -28.52 48.53 40.55
CA ARG A 7 -28.73 47.93 39.22
C ARG A 7 -27.42 48.13 38.42
N LEU A 8 -26.63 47.07 38.24
CA LEU A 8 -25.49 47.06 37.31
C LEU A 8 -26.04 47.16 35.88
N ILE A 9 -26.00 48.37 35.32
CA ILE A 9 -26.29 48.61 33.91
C ILE A 9 -25.04 48.17 33.14
N PHE A 10 -25.08 46.96 32.57
CA PHE A 10 -24.10 46.52 31.58
C PHE A 10 -24.20 47.47 30.37
N SER A 11 -23.24 48.38 30.26
CA SER A 11 -23.00 49.15 29.04
C SER A 11 -22.71 48.17 27.91
N LYS A 12 -23.69 47.95 27.02
CA LYS A 12 -23.48 47.21 25.77
C LYS A 12 -22.61 48.07 24.86
N ARG A 13 -21.28 47.99 25.01
CA ARG A 13 -20.36 48.50 23.99
C ARG A 13 -20.52 47.60 22.77
N GLY A 14 -21.31 48.04 21.80
CA GLY A 14 -21.40 47.37 20.51
C GLY A 14 -20.02 47.33 19.88
N VAL A 15 -19.50 46.14 19.63
CA VAL A 15 -18.33 45.97 18.78
C VAL A 15 -18.69 46.59 17.43
N SER A 16 -17.90 47.55 16.96
CA SER A 16 -18.15 48.21 15.68
C SER A 16 -18.32 47.13 14.60
N PRO A 17 -19.43 47.11 13.84
CA PRO A 17 -19.68 46.10 12.81
C PRO A 17 -18.51 45.96 11.82
N LEU A 18 -17.76 47.03 11.61
CA LEU A 18 -16.59 47.08 10.73
C LEU A 18 -15.40 46.28 11.29
N ILE A 19 -15.20 46.25 12.61
CA ILE A 19 -14.11 45.49 13.24
C ILE A 19 -14.43 44.00 13.21
N ALA A 20 -15.69 43.63 13.41
CA ALA A 20 -16.12 42.23 13.40
C ALA A 20 -15.91 41.56 12.04
N THR A 21 -16.19 42.27 10.94
CA THR A 21 -16.00 41.73 9.58
C THR A 21 -14.53 41.53 9.24
N VAL A 22 -13.66 42.47 9.62
CA VAL A 22 -12.21 42.34 9.39
C VAL A 22 -11.62 41.15 10.16
N LEU A 23 -12.06 40.93 11.41
CA LEU A 23 -11.63 39.78 12.21
C LEU A 23 -12.06 38.44 11.60
N LEU A 24 -13.28 38.36 11.08
CA LEU A 24 -13.77 37.14 10.44
C LEU A 24 -13.02 36.82 9.13
N ILE A 25 -12.72 37.82 8.32
CA ILE A 25 -11.94 37.63 7.08
C ILE A 25 -10.52 37.18 7.41
N ALA A 26 -9.85 37.82 8.37
CA ALA A 26 -8.50 37.44 8.77
C ALA A 26 -8.44 35.99 9.29
N PHE A 27 -9.44 35.57 10.09
CA PHE A 27 -9.54 34.20 10.57
C PHE A 27 -9.77 33.19 9.43
N ALA A 28 -10.65 33.52 8.48
CA ALA A 28 -10.92 32.67 7.32
C ALA A 28 -9.66 32.47 6.44
N VAL A 29 -8.87 33.54 6.22
CA VAL A 29 -7.62 33.45 5.47
C VAL A 29 -6.57 32.62 6.21
N ALA A 30 -6.45 32.79 7.53
CA ALA A 30 -5.52 31.99 8.35
C ALA A 30 -5.88 30.49 8.33
N LEU A 31 -7.16 30.15 8.43
CA LEU A 31 -7.63 28.77 8.28
C LEU A 31 -7.40 28.23 6.87
N GLY A 32 -7.64 29.04 5.83
CA GLY A 32 -7.38 28.65 4.44
C GLY A 32 -5.91 28.28 4.21
N ALA A 33 -4.98 29.10 4.70
CA ALA A 33 -3.55 28.83 4.62
C ALA A 33 -3.14 27.57 5.41
N MET A 34 -3.73 27.35 6.59
CA MET A 34 -3.49 26.15 7.39
C MET A 34 -3.99 24.89 6.68
N VAL A 35 -5.18 24.90 6.09
CA VAL A 35 -5.75 23.76 5.34
C VAL A 35 -4.94 23.47 4.09
N MET A 36 -4.44 24.48 3.37
CA MET A 36 -3.54 24.28 2.23
C MET A 36 -2.21 23.63 2.66
N ASN A 37 -1.66 24.03 3.82
CA ASN A 37 -0.43 23.45 4.35
C ASN A 37 -0.62 22.03 4.95
N LEU A 38 -1.79 21.72 5.51
CA LEU A 38 -2.12 20.32 5.84
C LEU A 38 -2.41 19.51 4.57
N GLY A 39 -3.05 20.12 3.58
CA GLY A 39 -3.37 19.48 2.31
C GLY A 39 -2.13 18.97 1.57
N SER A 40 -1.01 19.70 1.59
CA SER A 40 0.26 19.20 1.03
C SER A 40 0.81 17.99 1.80
N LEU A 41 0.72 18.00 3.14
CA LEU A 41 1.12 16.86 3.97
C LEU A 41 0.28 15.60 3.70
N TYR A 42 -1.01 15.77 3.35
CA TYR A 42 -1.90 14.66 2.99
C TYR A 42 -1.87 14.30 1.50
N ALA A 43 -1.54 15.23 0.60
CA ALA A 43 -1.36 14.94 -0.82
C ALA A 43 -0.14 14.04 -1.04
N ASP A 44 0.92 14.23 -0.24
CA ASP A 44 2.05 13.30 -0.18
C ASP A 44 1.69 11.97 0.52
N ALA A 45 0.64 11.96 1.35
CA ALA A 45 0.10 10.75 2.00
C ALA A 45 -1.07 10.09 1.24
N GLY A 46 -1.43 10.62 0.07
CA GLY A 46 -2.61 10.20 -0.71
C GLY A 46 -2.40 8.92 -1.53
N ASP A 47 -1.16 8.47 -1.68
CA ASP A 47 -0.80 7.14 -2.17
C ASP A 47 -0.63 6.17 -0.98
N GLY A 48 -1.64 6.00 -0.12
CA GLY A 48 -1.82 4.80 0.71
C GLY A 48 -0.68 4.26 1.60
N GLU A 49 0.39 5.01 1.88
CA GLU A 49 1.53 4.53 2.69
C GLU A 49 1.73 5.43 3.91
N GLY A 50 1.00 5.11 4.98
CA GLY A 50 1.27 5.62 6.31
C GLY A 50 2.61 5.09 6.83
N ILE A 51 3.34 5.98 7.51
CA ILE A 51 4.70 5.84 8.06
C ILE A 51 5.76 6.09 7.00
N GLN A 52 6.60 7.11 7.27
CA GLN A 52 7.83 7.46 6.56
C GLN A 52 8.61 6.20 6.21
N GLN A 53 8.32 5.63 5.05
CA GLN A 53 9.15 4.60 4.48
C GLN A 53 10.47 5.28 4.10
N PRO A 54 11.62 4.67 4.39
CA PRO A 54 12.88 5.16 3.82
C PRO A 54 12.64 5.33 2.31
N ASN A 55 13.13 6.42 1.72
CA ASN A 55 13.04 6.68 0.26
C ASN A 55 13.69 5.51 -0.49
N ALA A 56 12.93 4.45 -0.67
CA ALA A 56 13.38 3.19 -1.22
C ALA A 56 13.29 3.36 -2.72
N ASP A 57 14.45 3.51 -3.33
CA ASP A 57 14.53 3.67 -4.77
C ASP A 57 14.29 2.34 -5.49
N CYS A 58 13.01 2.09 -5.80
CA CYS A 58 12.57 0.97 -6.63
C CYS A 58 12.83 1.19 -8.14
N SER A 59 13.49 2.29 -8.55
CA SER A 59 13.82 2.50 -9.96
C SER A 59 14.73 1.38 -10.47
N GLY A 60 14.43 0.84 -11.66
CA GLY A 60 15.21 -0.25 -12.26
C GLY A 60 14.95 -1.64 -11.66
N VAL A 61 13.99 -1.78 -10.75
CA VAL A 61 13.44 -3.09 -10.34
C VAL A 61 12.30 -3.44 -11.30
N ALA A 62 12.35 -4.62 -11.90
CA ALA A 62 11.26 -5.14 -12.71
C ALA A 62 11.25 -6.67 -12.59
N ILE A 63 10.05 -7.24 -12.49
CA ILE A 63 9.86 -8.69 -12.51
C ILE A 63 8.87 -9.05 -13.59
N ASN A 64 9.04 -10.25 -14.15
CA ASN A 64 8.09 -10.86 -15.08
C ASN A 64 7.84 -12.31 -14.68
N ILE A 65 6.69 -12.84 -15.06
CA ILE A 65 6.47 -14.29 -15.00
C ILE A 65 7.28 -14.91 -16.14
N TYR A 66 8.15 -15.86 -15.80
CA TYR A 66 8.98 -16.53 -16.80
C TYR A 66 8.10 -17.33 -17.77
N ARG A 67 8.46 -17.32 -19.05
CA ARG A 67 7.69 -17.98 -20.11
C ARG A 67 8.51 -19.06 -20.79
N ILE A 68 7.93 -20.26 -20.92
CA ILE A 68 8.49 -21.37 -21.69
C ILE A 68 7.52 -21.64 -22.84
N GLU A 69 8.03 -21.60 -24.08
CA GLU A 69 7.19 -21.72 -25.29
C GLU A 69 6.01 -20.73 -25.33
N GLY A 70 6.22 -19.52 -24.79
CA GLY A 70 5.17 -18.50 -24.71
C GLY A 70 4.11 -18.73 -23.62
N ARG A 71 4.23 -19.78 -22.81
CA ARG A 71 3.34 -20.08 -21.68
C ARG A 71 3.95 -19.64 -20.36
N GLU A 72 3.18 -18.86 -19.60
CA GLU A 72 3.55 -18.41 -18.25
C GLU A 72 3.73 -19.60 -17.31
N GLN A 73 4.85 -19.60 -16.60
CA GLN A 73 5.24 -20.67 -15.68
C GLN A 73 4.74 -20.38 -14.26
N VAL A 74 3.45 -20.13 -14.13
CA VAL A 74 2.73 -20.06 -12.84
C VAL A 74 1.54 -21.00 -12.97
N PHE A 75 1.52 -22.06 -12.18
CA PHE A 75 0.51 -23.11 -12.25
C PHE A 75 0.29 -23.70 -10.87
N TYR A 76 -0.85 -24.36 -10.69
CA TYR A 76 -1.14 -25.07 -9.46
C TYR A 76 -1.35 -26.56 -9.70
N GLU A 77 -0.92 -27.37 -8.74
CA GLU A 77 -1.22 -28.79 -8.65
C GLU A 77 -2.18 -29.00 -7.49
N SER A 78 -3.26 -29.75 -7.69
CA SER A 78 -4.23 -30.06 -6.64
C SER A 78 -4.22 -31.54 -6.31
N SER A 79 -4.06 -31.86 -5.02
CA SER A 79 -4.24 -33.19 -4.46
C SER A 79 -5.38 -33.17 -3.46
N GLY A 80 -6.60 -32.94 -3.96
CA GLY A 80 -7.77 -32.73 -3.11
C GLY A 80 -7.75 -31.35 -2.46
N LYS A 81 -7.50 -31.30 -1.15
CA LYS A 81 -7.51 -30.05 -0.35
C LYS A 81 -6.17 -29.31 -0.40
N ASP A 82 -5.09 -30.06 -0.57
CA ASP A 82 -3.74 -29.51 -0.65
C ASP A 82 -3.49 -29.04 -2.08
N ILE A 83 -3.29 -27.74 -2.23
CA ILE A 83 -2.90 -27.12 -3.50
C ILE A 83 -1.46 -26.65 -3.38
N ARG A 84 -0.64 -26.99 -4.38
CA ARG A 84 0.74 -26.52 -4.52
C ARG A 84 0.82 -25.57 -5.69
N ILE A 85 1.04 -24.28 -5.43
CA ILE A 85 1.26 -23.29 -6.50
C ILE A 85 2.76 -23.23 -6.77
N THR A 86 3.15 -23.54 -8.00
CA THR A 86 4.54 -23.44 -8.47
C THR A 86 4.64 -22.25 -9.42
N PHE A 87 5.69 -21.44 -9.23
CA PHE A 87 5.90 -20.26 -10.06
C PHE A 87 7.38 -20.06 -10.43
N MET A 88 7.60 -19.43 -11.58
CA MET A 88 8.92 -18.97 -12.01
C MET A 88 8.87 -17.46 -12.30
N ILE A 89 9.68 -16.70 -11.57
CA ILE A 89 9.75 -15.24 -11.69
C ILE A 89 11.11 -14.86 -12.22
N GLU A 90 11.14 -14.10 -13.30
CA GLU A 90 12.34 -13.51 -13.87
C GLU A 90 12.56 -12.11 -13.32
N ASN A 91 13.78 -11.78 -12.94
CA ASN A 91 14.19 -10.40 -12.71
C ASN A 91 14.59 -9.75 -14.05
N SER A 92 13.64 -9.05 -14.67
CA SER A 92 13.85 -8.29 -15.91
C SER A 92 14.43 -6.89 -15.67
N GLY A 93 14.64 -6.52 -14.40
CA GLY A 93 15.23 -5.26 -13.99
C GLY A 93 16.77 -5.25 -14.06
N LEU A 94 17.32 -4.08 -13.74
CA LEU A 94 18.77 -3.84 -13.62
C LEU A 94 19.27 -4.01 -12.18
N LYS A 95 18.38 -3.94 -11.19
CA LYS A 95 18.71 -4.10 -9.77
C LYS A 95 18.48 -5.53 -9.30
N GLN A 96 19.35 -5.99 -8.39
CA GLN A 96 19.17 -7.26 -7.70
C GLN A 96 17.94 -7.19 -6.79
N ILE A 97 17.17 -8.27 -6.78
CA ILE A 97 16.01 -8.45 -5.91
C ILE A 97 16.43 -9.39 -4.78
N ARG A 98 16.11 -9.06 -3.53
CA ARG A 98 16.46 -9.87 -2.36
C ARG A 98 15.42 -10.92 -2.01
N GLY A 99 14.23 -10.77 -2.55
CA GLY A 99 13.16 -11.71 -2.36
C GLY A 99 11.92 -11.33 -3.12
N VAL A 100 10.92 -12.19 -3.07
CA VAL A 100 9.61 -11.94 -3.66
C VAL A 100 8.56 -12.21 -2.59
N LYS A 101 7.60 -11.30 -2.46
CA LYS A 101 6.40 -11.51 -1.65
C LYS A 101 5.28 -11.97 -2.57
N ALA A 102 4.74 -13.16 -2.32
CA ALA A 102 3.55 -13.66 -2.98
C ALA A 102 2.32 -13.41 -2.10
N ILE A 103 1.26 -12.89 -2.71
CA ILE A 103 -0.03 -12.66 -2.09
C ILE A 103 -1.06 -13.42 -2.94
N VAL A 104 -1.63 -14.48 -2.37
CA VAL A 104 -2.66 -15.30 -3.02
C VAL A 104 -4.02 -14.89 -2.47
N VAL A 105 -4.94 -14.54 -3.36
CA VAL A 105 -6.31 -14.16 -3.04
C VAL A 105 -7.22 -15.31 -3.40
N GLY A 106 -7.93 -15.84 -2.40
CA GLY A 106 -8.98 -16.83 -2.61
C GLY A 106 -10.38 -16.20 -2.64
N ASP A 107 -11.36 -16.93 -3.18
CA ASP A 107 -12.74 -16.46 -3.32
C ASP A 107 -13.48 -16.29 -1.97
N SER A 108 -13.01 -16.96 -0.92
CA SER A 108 -13.47 -16.80 0.47
C SER A 108 -13.17 -15.42 1.07
N ARG A 109 -12.48 -14.54 0.33
CA ARG A 109 -11.93 -13.24 0.75
C ARG A 109 -10.79 -13.32 1.76
N ASN A 110 -10.30 -14.52 2.06
CA ASN A 110 -9.07 -14.70 2.82
C ASN A 110 -7.86 -14.56 1.89
N VAL A 111 -6.74 -14.11 2.46
CA VAL A 111 -5.50 -13.84 1.73
C VAL A 111 -4.37 -14.60 2.39
N LEU A 112 -3.63 -15.36 1.58
CA LEU A 112 -2.38 -15.99 1.99
C LEU A 112 -1.21 -15.10 1.56
N THR A 113 -0.33 -14.74 2.48
CA THR A 113 0.89 -13.97 2.19
C THR A 113 2.12 -14.78 2.55
N LYS A 114 3.08 -14.88 1.62
CA LYS A 114 4.34 -15.59 1.82
C LYS A 114 5.51 -14.81 1.25
N ASP A 115 6.56 -14.66 2.06
CA ASP A 115 7.82 -14.06 1.63
C ASP A 115 8.84 -15.15 1.27
N PHE A 116 9.51 -14.96 0.14
CA PHE A 116 10.61 -15.78 -0.35
C PHE A 116 11.88 -14.95 -0.31
N SER A 117 12.84 -15.32 0.54
CA SER A 117 14.07 -14.54 0.78
C SER A 117 15.23 -14.93 -0.14
N GLN A 118 14.96 -15.60 -1.26
CA GLN A 118 15.99 -15.95 -2.23
C GLN A 118 16.37 -14.71 -3.04
N VAL A 119 17.68 -14.46 -3.11
CA VAL A 119 18.26 -13.40 -3.93
C VAL A 119 18.16 -13.77 -5.40
N VAL A 120 17.67 -12.83 -6.21
CA VAL A 120 17.47 -12.96 -7.66
C VAL A 120 18.30 -11.87 -8.35
N ASP A 121 19.41 -12.28 -8.94
CA ASP A 121 20.26 -11.41 -9.75
C ASP A 121 19.53 -10.88 -10.99
N ALA A 122 20.00 -9.77 -11.55
CA ALA A 122 19.48 -9.25 -12.79
C ALA A 122 19.59 -10.32 -13.91
N ALA A 123 18.54 -10.44 -14.73
CA ALA A 123 18.42 -11.47 -15.78
C ALA A 123 18.50 -12.92 -15.28
N SER A 124 18.19 -13.17 -14.01
CA SER A 124 18.06 -14.52 -13.45
C SER A 124 16.61 -14.87 -13.13
N VAL A 125 16.37 -16.16 -12.86
CA VAL A 125 15.03 -16.71 -12.62
C VAL A 125 14.98 -17.36 -11.25
N LEU A 126 13.96 -16.98 -10.48
CA LEU A 126 13.54 -17.61 -9.24
C LEU A 126 12.50 -18.69 -9.54
N ARG A 127 12.68 -19.91 -9.01
CA ARG A 127 11.68 -20.97 -9.07
C ARG A 127 11.34 -21.41 -7.66
N GLU A 128 10.09 -21.25 -7.27
CA GLU A 128 9.62 -21.54 -5.92
C GLU A 128 8.22 -22.16 -5.95
N ALA A 129 7.81 -22.69 -4.80
CA ALA A 129 6.46 -23.19 -4.60
C ALA A 129 5.90 -22.76 -3.24
N LEU A 130 4.58 -22.56 -3.18
CA LEU A 130 3.84 -22.37 -1.94
C LEU A 130 2.74 -23.40 -1.80
N GLU A 131 2.49 -23.79 -0.56
CA GLU A 131 1.35 -24.61 -0.16
C GLU A 131 0.14 -23.70 0.09
N TYR A 132 -1.02 -24.13 -0.38
CA TYR A 132 -2.28 -23.41 -0.31
C TYR A 132 -3.40 -24.37 0.10
N ASP A 133 -4.18 -23.98 1.10
CA ASP A 133 -5.30 -24.77 1.64
C ASP A 133 -6.63 -24.24 1.09
N ALA A 134 -7.26 -25.03 0.22
CA ALA A 134 -8.53 -24.64 -0.39
C ALA A 134 -9.69 -24.57 0.61
N ASP A 135 -9.64 -25.29 1.75
CA ASP A 135 -10.70 -25.21 2.77
C ASP A 135 -10.63 -23.88 3.53
N ALA A 136 -9.41 -23.37 3.75
CA ALA A 136 -9.18 -22.14 4.50
C ALA A 136 -9.36 -20.88 3.63
N TYR A 137 -8.93 -20.95 2.36
CA TYR A 137 -8.86 -19.79 1.48
C TYR A 137 -9.83 -19.85 0.29
N GLY A 138 -10.40 -21.01 -0.02
CA GLY A 138 -11.31 -21.18 -1.16
C GLY A 138 -10.58 -21.33 -2.50
N GLU A 139 -11.28 -21.16 -3.63
CA GLU A 139 -10.66 -21.27 -4.96
C GLU A 139 -9.70 -20.10 -5.22
N ILE A 140 -8.58 -20.37 -5.89
CA ILE A 140 -7.57 -19.36 -6.21
C ILE A 140 -8.14 -18.40 -7.26
N VAL A 141 -8.27 -17.12 -6.91
CA VAL A 141 -8.78 -16.07 -7.81
C VAL A 141 -7.62 -15.35 -8.50
N ASP A 142 -6.65 -14.91 -7.71
CA ASP A 142 -5.53 -14.09 -8.17
C ASP A 142 -4.28 -14.37 -7.33
N ILE A 143 -3.11 -14.23 -7.95
CA ILE A 143 -1.82 -14.23 -7.27
C ILE A 143 -1.01 -13.02 -7.68
N LYS A 144 -0.56 -12.25 -6.69
CA LYS A 144 0.26 -11.06 -6.86
C LYS A 144 1.66 -11.30 -6.33
N PHE A 145 2.66 -10.99 -7.15
CA PHE A 145 4.07 -11.05 -6.79
C PHE A 145 4.62 -9.63 -6.64
N ILE A 146 5.28 -9.34 -5.52
CA ILE A 146 5.87 -8.05 -5.22
C ILE A 146 7.38 -8.26 -4.98
N PRO A 147 8.26 -7.62 -5.76
CA PRO A 147 9.69 -7.75 -5.53
C PRO A 147 10.11 -7.02 -4.25
N LEU A 148 11.04 -7.62 -3.50
CA LEU A 148 11.64 -7.08 -2.29
C LEU A 148 13.08 -6.65 -2.58
N ILE A 149 13.43 -5.41 -2.28
CA ILE A 149 14.82 -4.91 -2.31
C ILE A 149 15.34 -4.75 -0.89
N GLU A 150 16.65 -4.54 -0.72
CA GLU A 150 17.22 -4.24 0.60
C GLU A 150 17.47 -2.74 0.74
N VAL A 151 16.91 -2.15 1.79
CA VAL A 151 17.12 -0.76 2.18
C VAL A 151 17.58 -0.74 3.62
N ALA A 152 18.81 -0.26 3.84
CA ALA A 152 19.45 -0.23 5.16
C ALA A 152 19.43 -1.59 5.89
N GLY A 153 19.67 -2.70 5.17
CA GLY A 153 19.68 -4.05 5.74
C GLY A 153 18.30 -4.68 5.96
N THR A 154 17.22 -4.01 5.55
CA THR A 154 15.84 -4.49 5.71
C THR A 154 15.16 -4.73 4.37
N PRO A 155 14.37 -5.81 4.22
CA PRO A 155 13.62 -6.06 3.00
C PRO A 155 12.49 -5.03 2.86
N PHE A 156 12.44 -4.38 1.70
CA PHE A 156 11.49 -3.34 1.37
C PHE A 156 10.68 -3.72 0.12
N PRO A 157 9.33 -3.71 0.16
CA PRO A 157 8.49 -4.11 -0.95
C PRO A 157 8.33 -3.01 -2.02
N CYS A 158 8.61 -3.33 -3.27
CA CYS A 158 8.39 -2.42 -4.40
C CYS A 158 7.00 -2.62 -5.03
N GLN A 159 5.95 -2.16 -4.33
CA GLN A 159 4.54 -2.42 -4.69
C GLN A 159 4.15 -1.98 -6.10
N LYS A 160 4.72 -0.87 -6.59
CA LYS A 160 4.43 -0.33 -7.94
C LYS A 160 4.96 -1.24 -9.07
N MET A 161 5.92 -2.10 -8.76
CA MET A 161 6.55 -3.04 -9.70
C MET A 161 5.98 -4.46 -9.56
N ALA A 162 4.83 -4.60 -8.91
CA ALA A 162 4.17 -5.90 -8.73
C ALA A 162 3.58 -6.42 -10.04
N ILE A 163 3.51 -7.74 -10.16
CA ILE A 163 2.85 -8.43 -11.27
C ILE A 163 1.78 -9.36 -10.74
N ASN A 164 0.68 -9.50 -11.48
CA ASN A 164 -0.44 -10.35 -11.12
C ASN A 164 -0.56 -11.49 -12.15
N ALA A 165 -1.01 -12.66 -11.70
CA ALA A 165 -1.41 -13.76 -12.55
C ALA A 165 -2.85 -14.17 -12.18
N GLU A 166 -3.78 -13.86 -13.07
CA GLU A 166 -5.18 -14.22 -12.90
C GLU A 166 -5.45 -15.61 -13.46
N ARG A 167 -6.37 -16.36 -12.84
CA ARG A 167 -6.87 -17.67 -13.33
C ARG A 167 -5.73 -18.63 -13.69
N LEU A 168 -5.00 -19.05 -12.66
CA LEU A 168 -3.88 -19.96 -12.81
C LEU A 168 -4.28 -21.25 -13.53
N PRO A 169 -3.49 -21.74 -14.49
CA PRO A 169 -3.72 -23.05 -15.08
C PRO A 169 -3.39 -24.16 -14.08
N GLN A 170 -4.18 -25.24 -14.12
CA GLN A 170 -3.86 -26.48 -13.41
C GLN A 170 -2.75 -27.23 -14.18
N ALA A 171 -1.72 -27.69 -13.49
CA ALA A 171 -0.74 -28.60 -14.07
C ALA A 171 -1.41 -29.95 -14.33
N ASN A 172 -1.24 -30.45 -15.56
CA ASN A 172 -1.70 -31.76 -16.00
C ASN A 172 -0.81 -32.88 -15.48
#